data_AF-A0AA42RKD5-F1
#
_entry.id   AF-A0AA42RKD5-F1
#
_cell.length_a   1.000
_cell.length_b   1.000
_cell.length_c   1.000
_cell.angle_alpha   90.00
_cell.angle_beta   90.00
_cell.angle_gamma   90.00
#
_symmetry.space_group_name_H-M   'P 1'
#
loop_
_entity.id
_entity.type
_entity.pdbx_description
1 polymer ?
#
loop_
_entity_poly.entity_id
_entity_poly.type
_entity_poly.pdbx_seq_one_letter_code
_entity_poly.pdbx_strand_id
1 'polypeptide(L)'
;MAFIQGTLEEVYIFLGPRTSDIVTQLARPHRKKNGIRKSCGELNNDGSICKQYTGLHAAHLKGRERKILIQEILEEFGEKITNITYKIDLNLFEEEFKKKHENFHDVIKFMCPKHHKNYDLNNGIDSSKEDPIIDFEEIEEIIEISELIENEDPLDTLLKNKDFVLSAFEKIKLMNNQDEIILTITDPEKCKQLFNLDFAILIEINKITEDLHRRYYSKDIFIDHYGNEYKITNHWFKLQIEAFENWLNNSK
;
A
#
# COMPACT_ATOMS: atom_id res chain seq x y z
N MET A 1 -22.40 1.50 -28.76
CA MET A 1 -22.89 1.39 -27.38
C MET A 1 -22.68 -0.04 -26.94
N ALA A 2 -21.99 -0.23 -25.81
CA ALA A 2 -21.69 -1.56 -25.29
C ALA A 2 -22.68 -1.86 -24.16
N PHE A 3 -23.32 -3.02 -24.23
CA PHE A 3 -24.31 -3.46 -23.25
C PHE A 3 -23.81 -4.72 -22.57
N ILE A 4 -24.12 -4.86 -21.29
CA ILE A 4 -24.06 -6.15 -20.60
C ILE A 4 -25.48 -6.64 -20.36
N GLN A 5 -25.67 -7.95 -20.50
CA GLN A 5 -26.90 -8.63 -20.14
C GLN A 5 -26.56 -9.84 -19.26
N GLY A 6 -27.19 -9.94 -18.10
CA GLY A 6 -26.94 -11.02 -17.16
C GLY A 6 -27.76 -10.89 -15.89
N THR A 7 -27.63 -11.88 -15.02
CA THR A 7 -28.12 -11.82 -13.64
C THR A 7 -27.30 -10.84 -12.81
N LEU A 8 -27.81 -10.46 -11.64
CA LEU A 8 -27.06 -9.61 -10.70
C LEU A 8 -25.67 -10.20 -10.39
N GLU A 9 -25.56 -11.51 -10.24
CA GLU A 9 -24.29 -12.19 -9.96
C GLU A 9 -23.32 -12.09 -11.15
N GLU A 10 -23.80 -12.34 -12.37
CA GLU A 10 -22.97 -12.27 -13.59
C GLU A 10 -22.53 -10.83 -13.88
N VAL A 11 -23.43 -9.87 -13.69
CA VAL A 11 -23.11 -8.45 -13.83
C VAL A 11 -22.11 -8.02 -12.77
N TYR A 12 -22.27 -8.48 -11.52
CA TYR A 12 -21.30 -8.22 -10.45
C TYR A 12 -19.94 -8.82 -10.75
N ILE A 13 -19.86 -10.07 -11.23
CA ILE A 13 -18.59 -10.70 -11.61
C ILE A 13 -17.88 -9.91 -12.72
N PHE A 14 -18.64 -9.43 -13.71
CA PHE A 14 -18.06 -8.69 -14.82
C PHE A 14 -17.68 -7.24 -14.47
N LEU A 15 -18.54 -6.52 -13.76
CA LEU A 15 -18.34 -5.10 -13.43
C LEU A 15 -17.60 -4.90 -12.10
N GLY A 16 -17.50 -5.93 -11.26
CA GLY A 16 -16.84 -5.90 -9.96
C GLY A 16 -15.41 -5.35 -10.01
N PRO A 17 -14.54 -5.86 -10.91
CA PRO A 17 -13.20 -5.32 -11.10
C PRO A 17 -13.22 -3.84 -11.52
N ARG A 18 -14.04 -3.51 -12.52
CA ARG A 18 -14.15 -2.14 -13.06
C ARG A 18 -14.66 -1.13 -12.02
N THR A 19 -15.63 -1.54 -11.22
CA THR A 19 -16.18 -0.72 -10.13
C THR A 19 -15.16 -0.54 -9.00
N SER A 20 -14.29 -1.53 -8.76
CA SER A 20 -13.12 -1.38 -7.88
C SER A 20 -12.19 -0.27 -8.34
N ASP A 21 -11.87 -0.25 -9.64
CA ASP A 21 -10.98 0.76 -10.23
C ASP A 21 -11.58 2.16 -10.08
N ILE A 22 -12.88 2.30 -10.32
CA ILE A 22 -13.58 3.59 -10.18
C ILE A 22 -13.52 4.07 -8.73
N VAL A 23 -13.83 3.20 -7.75
CA VAL A 23 -13.73 3.55 -6.32
C VAL A 23 -12.31 3.97 -5.96
N THR A 24 -11.31 3.23 -6.43
CA THR A 24 -9.88 3.55 -6.21
C THR A 24 -9.54 4.93 -6.75
N GLN A 25 -9.92 5.22 -8.00
CA GLN A 25 -9.68 6.51 -8.65
C GLN A 25 -10.36 7.67 -7.90
N LEU A 26 -11.60 7.48 -7.44
CA LEU A 26 -12.32 8.48 -6.65
C LEU A 26 -11.70 8.67 -5.26
N ALA A 27 -11.17 7.61 -4.65
CA ALA A 27 -10.54 7.67 -3.33
C ALA A 27 -9.19 8.39 -3.33
N ARG A 28 -8.45 8.33 -4.45
CA ARG A 28 -7.07 8.86 -4.57
C ARG A 28 -6.92 10.34 -4.20
N PRO A 29 -7.72 11.29 -4.75
CA PRO A 29 -7.66 12.69 -4.36
C PRO A 29 -7.89 12.91 -2.85
N HIS A 30 -8.83 12.15 -2.27
CA HIS A 30 -9.15 12.23 -0.84
C HIS A 30 -7.99 11.70 0.03
N ARG A 31 -7.37 10.58 -0.37
CA ARG A 31 -6.17 10.03 0.29
C ARG A 31 -4.98 11.00 0.20
N LYS A 32 -4.73 11.59 -0.98
CA LYS A 32 -3.64 12.56 -1.20
C LYS A 32 -3.82 13.84 -0.39
N LYS A 33 -5.03 14.41 -0.38
CA LYS A 33 -5.36 15.63 0.40
C LYS A 33 -5.30 15.37 1.91
N ASN A 34 -5.71 14.18 2.35
CA ASN A 34 -5.69 13.81 3.76
C ASN A 34 -4.35 13.22 4.22
N GLY A 35 -3.38 12.99 3.33
CA GLY A 35 -2.05 12.47 3.67
C GLY A 35 -2.04 10.96 3.93
N ILE A 36 -1.06 10.27 3.35
CA ILE A 36 -0.85 8.80 3.39
C ILE A 36 -0.73 8.26 4.83
N ARG A 37 -0.38 9.12 5.79
CA ARG A 37 -0.30 8.76 7.22
C ARG A 37 -0.97 9.87 8.02
N LYS A 38 -2.19 9.61 8.49
CA LYS A 38 -2.87 10.38 9.54
C LYS A 38 -3.58 9.42 10.47
N SER A 39 -3.86 9.89 11.67
CA SER A 39 -4.74 9.17 12.58
C SER A 39 -6.16 9.10 12.01
N CYS A 40 -6.78 7.93 12.03
CA CYS A 40 -8.13 7.75 11.47
C CYS A 40 -9.21 8.50 12.26
N GLY A 41 -8.91 9.02 13.46
CA GLY A 41 -9.85 9.81 14.26
C GLY A 41 -11.00 9.01 14.88
N GLU A 42 -11.07 7.70 14.61
CA GLU A 42 -12.05 6.79 15.19
C GLU A 42 -11.83 6.58 16.68
N LEU A 43 -12.88 6.20 17.41
CA LEU A 43 -12.77 5.86 18.83
C LEU A 43 -12.25 4.44 18.99
N ASN A 44 -11.24 4.32 19.84
CA ASN A 44 -10.81 3.04 20.39
C ASN A 44 -11.88 2.49 21.36
N ASN A 45 -11.77 1.21 21.72
CA ASN A 45 -12.69 0.55 22.66
C ASN A 45 -12.72 1.19 24.06
N ASP A 46 -11.68 1.93 24.44
CA ASP A 46 -11.57 2.68 25.70
C ASP A 46 -12.17 4.10 25.61
N GLY A 47 -12.79 4.46 24.49
CA GLY A 47 -13.35 5.79 24.24
C GLY A 47 -12.31 6.86 23.88
N SER A 48 -11.03 6.50 23.76
CA SER A 48 -10.00 7.44 23.31
C SER A 48 -10.00 7.58 21.78
N ILE A 49 -9.69 8.78 21.29
CA ILE A 49 -9.52 9.01 19.85
C ILE A 49 -8.25 8.29 19.37
N CYS A 50 -8.38 7.49 18.32
CA CYS A 50 -7.26 6.85 17.65
C CYS A 50 -6.29 7.92 17.16
N LYS A 51 -5.05 7.87 17.67
CA LYS A 51 -3.93 8.73 17.26
C LYS A 51 -2.90 7.97 16.41
N GLN A 52 -3.21 6.73 16.02
CA GLN A 52 -2.26 5.87 15.33
C GLN A 52 -2.04 6.38 13.90
N TYR A 53 -0.81 6.79 13.59
CA TYR A 53 -0.40 7.23 12.25
C TYR A 53 -0.11 6.02 11.37
N THR A 54 -1.09 5.57 10.59
CA THR A 54 -0.97 4.45 9.65
C THR A 54 -1.56 4.81 8.29
N GLY A 55 -1.38 3.93 7.30
CA GLY A 55 -2.19 3.97 6.07
C GLY A 55 -3.68 3.88 6.41
N LEU A 56 -4.51 4.63 5.70
CA LEU A 56 -5.96 4.61 5.84
C LEU A 56 -6.56 3.79 4.70
N HIS A 57 -7.36 2.80 5.06
CA HIS A 57 -8.10 1.96 4.13
C HIS A 57 -9.48 2.57 3.91
N ALA A 58 -10.02 2.41 2.70
CA ALA A 58 -11.38 2.79 2.36
C ALA A 58 -12.32 1.63 2.74
N ALA A 59 -13.22 1.87 3.69
CA ALA A 59 -14.28 0.97 4.07
C ALA A 59 -15.60 1.44 3.45
N HIS A 60 -16.34 0.59 2.75
CA HIS A 60 -17.72 0.92 2.40
C HIS A 60 -18.57 0.99 3.67
N LEU A 61 -19.47 1.96 3.75
CA LEU A 61 -20.45 2.03 4.82
C LEU A 61 -21.45 0.88 4.66
N LYS A 62 -21.92 0.33 5.79
CA LYS A 62 -22.97 -0.70 5.78
C LYS A 62 -24.19 -0.25 4.97
N GLY A 63 -24.67 -1.12 4.07
CA GLY A 63 -25.79 -0.80 3.18
C GLY A 63 -25.41 0.05 1.97
N ARG A 64 -24.13 0.36 1.81
CA ARG A 64 -23.52 1.02 0.63
C ARG A 64 -22.42 0.15 0.03
N GLU A 65 -22.52 -1.16 0.23
CA GLU A 65 -21.62 -2.17 -0.34
C GLU A 65 -21.68 -2.12 -1.87
N ARG A 66 -20.59 -2.48 -2.54
CA ARG A 66 -20.48 -2.38 -4.00
C ARG A 66 -21.58 -3.17 -4.71
N LYS A 67 -21.88 -4.37 -4.22
CA LYS A 67 -22.94 -5.25 -4.76
C LYS A 67 -24.33 -4.60 -4.62
N ILE A 68 -24.58 -3.91 -3.51
CA ILE A 68 -25.83 -3.19 -3.28
C ILE A 68 -25.94 -2.01 -4.26
N LEU A 69 -24.87 -1.23 -4.43
CA LEU A 69 -24.87 -0.10 -5.36
C LEU A 69 -25.05 -0.55 -6.82
N ILE A 70 -24.41 -1.65 -7.20
CA ILE A 70 -24.62 -2.29 -8.52
C ILE A 70 -26.08 -2.68 -8.68
N GLN A 71 -26.67 -3.34 -7.68
CA GLN A 71 -28.07 -3.73 -7.70
C GLN A 71 -29.00 -2.53 -7.85
N GLU A 72 -28.81 -1.47 -7.05
CA GLU A 72 -29.62 -0.24 -7.14
C GLU A 72 -29.58 0.36 -8.55
N ILE A 73 -28.39 0.43 -9.18
CA ILE A 73 -28.23 0.98 -10.54
C ILE A 73 -28.93 0.09 -11.57
N LEU A 74 -28.85 -1.24 -11.43
CA LEU A 74 -29.54 -2.16 -12.33
C LEU A 74 -31.06 -2.09 -12.19
N GLU A 75 -31.58 -1.89 -10.98
CA GLU A 75 -33.00 -1.74 -10.72
C GLU A 75 -33.56 -0.40 -11.23
N GLU A 76 -32.77 0.68 -11.15
CA GLU A 76 -33.19 2.03 -11.52
C GLU A 76 -32.97 2.33 -13.03
N PHE A 77 -31.86 1.86 -13.61
CA PHE A 77 -31.43 2.22 -14.96
C PHE A 77 -31.32 1.05 -15.93
N GLY A 78 -31.39 -0.20 -15.44
CA GLY A 78 -31.34 -1.39 -16.27
C GLY A 78 -32.68 -1.73 -16.91
N GLU A 79 -32.64 -2.23 -18.14
CA GLU A 79 -33.78 -2.89 -18.79
C GLU A 79 -33.94 -4.30 -18.19
N LYS A 80 -35.07 -4.54 -17.52
CA LYS A 80 -35.40 -5.85 -16.95
C LYS A 80 -35.92 -6.79 -18.05
N ILE A 81 -35.08 -7.74 -18.46
CA ILE A 81 -35.42 -8.70 -19.53
C ILE A 81 -36.22 -9.88 -18.99
N THR A 82 -35.88 -10.34 -17.78
CA THR A 82 -36.59 -11.39 -17.05
C THR A 82 -36.68 -11.02 -15.57
N ASN A 83 -37.30 -11.86 -14.74
CA ASN A 83 -37.36 -11.63 -13.30
C ASN A 83 -35.97 -11.51 -12.63
N ILE A 84 -34.93 -12.11 -13.23
CA ILE A 84 -33.58 -12.17 -12.66
C ILE A 84 -32.50 -11.58 -13.57
N THR A 85 -32.84 -11.20 -14.81
CA THR A 85 -31.87 -10.74 -15.82
C THR A 85 -32.07 -9.26 -16.12
N TYR A 86 -30.96 -8.52 -16.10
CA TYR A 86 -30.87 -7.11 -16.43
C TYR A 86 -30.05 -6.93 -17.70
N LYS A 87 -30.36 -5.86 -18.43
CA LYS A 87 -29.54 -5.37 -19.53
C LYS A 87 -29.28 -3.89 -19.31
N ILE A 88 -28.02 -3.48 -19.32
CA ILE A 88 -27.65 -2.07 -19.06
C ILE A 88 -26.57 -1.60 -20.03
N ASP A 89 -26.65 -0.34 -20.42
CA ASP A 89 -25.57 0.34 -21.16
C ASP A 89 -24.39 0.57 -20.22
N LEU A 90 -23.19 0.17 -20.63
CA LEU A 90 -22.00 0.25 -19.79
C LEU A 90 -21.57 1.68 -19.46
N ASN A 91 -21.76 2.62 -20.39
CA ASN A 91 -21.43 4.02 -20.13
C ASN A 91 -22.40 4.62 -19.11
N LEU A 92 -23.70 4.34 -19.27
CA LEU A 92 -24.72 4.77 -18.31
C LEU A 92 -24.45 4.19 -16.93
N PHE A 93 -24.12 2.90 -16.85
CA PHE A 93 -23.76 2.25 -15.60
C PHE A 93 -22.58 2.96 -14.92
N GLU A 94 -21.48 3.22 -15.65
CA GLU A 94 -20.31 3.89 -15.08
C GLU A 94 -20.60 5.31 -14.59
N GLU A 95 -21.41 6.06 -15.35
CA GLU A 95 -21.83 7.41 -14.97
C GLU A 95 -22.63 7.42 -13.67
N GLU A 96 -23.64 6.56 -13.57
CA GLU A 96 -24.48 6.45 -12.36
C GLU A 96 -23.71 5.89 -11.17
N PHE A 97 -22.80 4.94 -11.41
CA PHE A 97 -21.91 4.42 -10.37
C PHE A 97 -21.01 5.52 -9.82
N LYS A 98 -20.42 6.38 -10.67
CA LYS A 98 -19.63 7.53 -10.23
C LYS A 98 -20.47 8.55 -9.47
N LYS A 99 -21.69 8.86 -9.92
CA LYS A 99 -22.61 9.77 -9.22
C LYS A 99 -22.97 9.29 -7.81
N LYS A 100 -23.27 8.00 -7.66
CA LYS A 100 -23.52 7.41 -6.33
C LYS A 100 -22.30 7.51 -5.40
N HIS A 101 -21.08 7.66 -5.94
CA HIS A 101 -19.84 7.87 -5.20
C HIS A 101 -19.33 9.33 -5.19
N GLU A 102 -20.10 10.28 -5.74
CA GLU A 102 -19.68 11.68 -5.88
C GLU A 102 -19.53 12.35 -4.50
N ASN A 103 -20.47 12.09 -3.59
CA ASN A 103 -20.26 12.41 -2.17
C ASN A 103 -19.58 11.24 -1.47
N PHE A 104 -18.28 11.13 -1.74
CA PHE A 104 -17.43 10.01 -1.32
C PHE A 104 -17.55 9.64 0.17
N HIS A 105 -17.81 10.61 1.05
CA HIS A 105 -17.95 10.41 2.50
C HIS A 105 -19.26 9.75 2.94
N ASP A 106 -20.29 9.76 2.08
CA ASP A 106 -21.60 9.13 2.37
C ASP A 106 -21.62 7.63 2.04
N VAL A 107 -20.53 7.15 1.45
CA VAL A 107 -20.41 5.78 0.93
C VAL A 107 -19.15 5.12 1.48
N ILE A 108 -18.08 5.89 1.68
CA ILE A 108 -16.77 5.38 2.06
C ILE A 108 -16.22 6.12 3.28
N LYS A 109 -15.73 5.35 4.23
CA LYS A 109 -15.07 5.83 5.44
C LYS A 109 -13.60 5.42 5.47
N PHE A 110 -12.72 6.39 5.70
CA PHE A 110 -11.28 6.12 5.80
C PHE A 110 -10.91 5.72 7.22
N MET A 111 -10.43 4.48 7.40
CA MET A 111 -10.10 3.92 8.70
C MET A 111 -8.71 3.29 8.70
N CYS A 112 -8.02 3.26 9.84
CA CYS A 112 -6.83 2.42 9.94
C CYS A 112 -7.23 0.93 9.86
N PRO A 113 -6.31 0.01 9.48
CA PRO A 113 -6.64 -1.41 9.28
C PRO A 113 -7.37 -2.04 10.47
N LYS A 114 -6.97 -1.66 11.70
CA LYS A 114 -7.60 -2.14 12.94
C LYS A 114 -9.05 -1.69 13.06
N HIS A 115 -9.34 -0.42 12.81
CA HIS A 115 -10.71 0.11 12.91
C HIS A 115 -11.56 -0.36 11.74
N HIS A 116 -10.99 -0.53 10.55
CA HIS A 116 -11.68 -1.11 9.40
C HIS A 116 -12.13 -2.54 9.68
N LYS A 117 -11.21 -3.41 10.14
CA LYS A 117 -11.54 -4.79 10.50
C LYS A 117 -12.62 -4.88 11.60
N ASN A 118 -12.53 -4.01 12.61
CA ASN A 118 -13.57 -3.95 13.65
C ASN A 118 -14.91 -3.44 13.11
N TYR A 119 -14.89 -2.49 12.17
CA TYR A 119 -16.09 -1.99 11.52
C TYR A 119 -16.78 -3.10 10.73
N ASP A 120 -16.04 -3.87 9.94
CA ASP A 120 -16.58 -5.00 9.17
C ASP A 120 -17.22 -6.05 10.08
N LEU A 121 -16.48 -6.47 11.11
CA LEU A 121 -16.94 -7.45 12.10
C LEU A 121 -18.22 -7.00 12.80
N ASN A 122 -18.29 -5.75 13.24
CA ASN A 122 -19.45 -5.20 13.95
C ASN A 122 -20.67 -5.04 13.03
N ASN A 123 -20.45 -4.87 11.73
CA ASN A 123 -21.53 -4.67 10.76
C ASN A 123 -21.98 -5.97 10.08
N GLY A 124 -21.27 -7.07 10.30
CA GLY A 124 -21.52 -8.36 9.63
C GLY A 124 -21.08 -8.34 8.16
N ILE A 125 -20.17 -7.42 7.80
CA ILE A 125 -19.61 -7.31 6.47
C ILE A 125 -18.52 -8.38 6.36
N ASP A 126 -18.70 -9.32 5.46
CA ASP A 126 -17.71 -10.35 5.18
C ASP A 126 -16.72 -9.82 4.14
N SER A 127 -15.68 -9.12 4.61
CA SER A 127 -14.62 -8.58 3.75
C SER A 127 -13.78 -9.66 3.04
N SER A 128 -14.03 -10.95 3.28
CA SER A 128 -13.48 -12.05 2.47
C SER A 128 -14.21 -12.26 1.14
N LYS A 129 -15.38 -11.63 0.95
CA LYS A 129 -16.21 -11.72 -0.27
C LYS A 129 -16.24 -10.43 -1.10
N GLU A 130 -15.69 -9.35 -0.58
CA GLU A 130 -15.41 -8.16 -1.37
C GLU A 130 -13.95 -8.25 -1.84
N ASP A 131 -13.72 -8.19 -3.15
CA ASP A 131 -12.36 -8.07 -3.66
C ASP A 131 -11.74 -6.83 -3.01
N PRO A 132 -10.60 -6.97 -2.32
CA PRO A 132 -9.95 -5.84 -1.69
C PRO A 132 -9.78 -4.74 -2.74
N ILE A 133 -10.13 -3.50 -2.37
CA ILE A 133 -9.81 -2.33 -3.17
C ILE A 133 -8.30 -2.14 -3.01
N ILE A 134 -7.53 -2.92 -3.75
CA ILE A 134 -6.07 -2.82 -3.77
C ILE A 134 -5.75 -1.63 -4.66
N ASP A 135 -5.10 -0.61 -4.09
CA ASP A 135 -4.68 0.57 -4.86
C ASP A 135 -3.64 0.16 -5.88
N PHE A 136 -3.75 0.57 -7.15
CA PHE A 136 -2.70 0.31 -8.13
C PHE A 136 -1.33 0.90 -7.72
N GLU A 137 -1.26 1.90 -6.82
CA GLU A 137 0.00 2.37 -6.22
C GLU A 137 0.50 1.43 -5.10
N GLU A 138 -0.39 0.77 -4.36
CA GLU A 138 -0.02 -0.38 -3.51
C GLU A 138 0.33 -1.60 -4.37
N ILE A 139 -0.29 -1.79 -5.54
CA ILE A 139 0.02 -2.86 -6.50
C ILE A 139 1.35 -2.59 -7.21
N GLU A 140 1.75 -1.37 -7.53
CA GLU A 140 3.10 -1.15 -8.07
C GLU A 140 4.16 -1.47 -7.01
N GLU A 141 3.93 -1.09 -5.74
CA GLU A 141 4.76 -1.58 -4.62
C GLU A 141 4.65 -3.11 -4.43
N ILE A 142 3.46 -3.72 -4.50
CA ILE A 142 3.20 -5.15 -4.24
C ILE A 142 3.54 -6.05 -5.44
N ILE A 143 3.46 -5.58 -6.68
CA ILE A 143 3.83 -6.29 -7.92
C ILE A 143 5.33 -6.22 -8.12
N GLU A 144 5.99 -5.08 -7.85
CA GLU A 144 7.46 -5.08 -7.74
C GLU A 144 7.94 -6.03 -6.63
N ILE A 145 7.17 -6.18 -5.55
CA ILE A 145 7.46 -7.15 -4.48
C ILE A 145 7.10 -8.59 -4.89
N SER A 146 5.99 -8.84 -5.60
CA SER A 146 5.47 -10.21 -5.88
C SER A 146 6.07 -10.84 -7.13
N GLU A 147 6.48 -10.07 -8.14
CA GLU A 147 7.23 -10.61 -9.30
C GLU A 147 8.65 -11.08 -8.90
N LEU A 148 9.10 -10.77 -7.68
CA LEU A 148 10.38 -11.20 -7.12
C LEU A 148 10.27 -12.31 -6.06
N ILE A 149 9.06 -12.76 -5.68
CA ILE A 149 8.86 -13.66 -4.54
C ILE A 149 7.98 -14.86 -4.93
N GLU A 150 8.61 -16.01 -5.13
CA GLU A 150 7.92 -17.29 -4.89
C GLU A 150 7.74 -17.47 -3.37
N ASN A 151 6.49 -17.39 -2.90
CA ASN A 151 5.95 -18.04 -1.70
C ASN A 151 6.45 -17.60 -0.29
N GLU A 152 6.54 -16.31 0.05
CA GLU A 152 6.64 -15.88 1.48
C GLU A 152 5.67 -14.75 1.85
N ASP A 153 5.22 -14.74 3.12
CA ASP A 153 4.28 -13.77 3.70
C ASP A 153 4.88 -12.34 3.76
N PRO A 154 4.24 -11.32 3.14
CA PRO A 154 4.75 -9.95 3.10
C PRO A 154 5.05 -9.31 4.46
N LEU A 155 4.29 -9.66 5.51
CA LEU A 155 4.50 -9.12 6.85
C LEU A 155 5.74 -9.73 7.51
N ASP A 156 6.03 -10.99 7.22
CA ASP A 156 7.23 -11.70 7.67
C ASP A 156 8.49 -11.15 6.97
N THR A 157 8.40 -10.82 5.67
CA THR A 157 9.49 -10.16 4.93
C THR A 157 9.82 -8.76 5.45
N LEU A 158 8.81 -7.93 5.77
CA LEU A 158 9.03 -6.56 6.28
C LEU A 158 9.72 -6.55 7.66
N LEU A 159 9.33 -7.49 8.53
CA LEU A 159 9.96 -7.67 9.85
C LEU A 159 11.41 -8.17 9.70
N LYS A 160 11.64 -9.15 8.82
CA LYS A 160 12.99 -9.64 8.48
C LYS A 160 13.91 -8.53 7.96
N ASN A 161 13.39 -7.61 7.13
CA ASN A 161 14.18 -6.50 6.58
C ASN A 161 14.67 -5.53 7.67
N LYS A 162 13.82 -5.17 8.63
CA LYS A 162 14.21 -4.26 9.70
C LYS A 162 15.27 -4.88 10.62
N ASP A 163 15.06 -6.13 11.00
CA ASP A 163 15.99 -6.86 11.87
C ASP A 163 17.33 -7.10 11.18
N PHE A 164 17.30 -7.46 9.89
CA PHE A 164 18.49 -7.56 9.05
C PHE A 164 19.28 -6.26 9.04
N VAL A 165 18.64 -5.15 8.66
CA VAL A 165 19.26 -3.83 8.57
C VAL A 165 19.95 -3.46 9.87
N LEU A 166 19.23 -3.51 10.99
CA LEU A 166 19.80 -3.17 12.29
C LEU A 166 20.98 -4.08 12.65
N SER A 167 20.86 -5.40 12.45
CA SER A 167 21.94 -6.34 12.76
C SER A 167 23.18 -6.14 11.89
N ALA A 168 23.01 -5.78 10.61
CA ALA A 168 24.10 -5.57 9.68
C ALA A 168 24.86 -4.28 9.99
N PHE A 169 24.15 -3.20 10.33
CA PHE A 169 24.78 -1.95 10.71
C PHE A 169 25.44 -1.99 12.08
N GLU A 170 24.91 -2.74 13.05
CA GLU A 170 25.61 -3.01 14.31
C GLU A 170 26.91 -3.79 14.08
N LYS A 171 26.96 -4.74 13.14
CA LYS A 171 28.21 -5.40 12.75
C LYS A 171 29.21 -4.40 12.16
N ILE A 172 28.77 -3.51 11.26
CA ILE A 172 29.61 -2.50 10.62
C ILE A 172 30.26 -1.56 11.66
N LYS A 173 29.53 -1.18 12.72
CA LYS A 173 30.10 -0.35 13.81
C LYS A 173 31.27 -1.02 14.53
N LEU A 174 31.34 -2.34 14.50
CA LEU A 174 32.36 -3.13 15.20
C LEU A 174 33.52 -3.52 14.27
N MET A 175 33.48 -3.14 12.99
CA MET A 175 34.51 -3.51 12.00
C MET A 175 35.63 -2.46 11.94
N ASN A 176 36.87 -2.92 11.88
CA ASN A 176 38.05 -2.04 11.86
C ASN A 176 38.15 -1.18 10.60
N ASN A 177 37.53 -1.60 9.49
CA ASN A 177 37.48 -0.90 8.21
C ASN A 177 36.13 -0.19 7.96
N GLN A 178 35.44 0.22 9.04
CA GLN A 178 34.15 0.90 8.96
C GLN A 178 34.15 2.06 7.94
N ASP A 179 35.24 2.83 7.85
CA ASP A 179 35.35 3.98 6.95
C ASP A 179 35.27 3.58 5.48
N GLU A 180 35.99 2.53 5.09
CA GLU A 180 35.97 2.02 3.71
C GLU A 180 34.60 1.44 3.35
N ILE A 181 33.97 0.77 4.31
CA ILE A 181 32.60 0.24 4.18
C ILE A 181 31.63 1.39 3.97
N ILE A 182 31.65 2.43 4.82
CA ILE A 182 30.76 3.60 4.72
C ILE A 182 30.97 4.31 3.38
N LEU A 183 32.22 4.55 2.96
CA LEU A 183 32.53 5.16 1.66
C LEU A 183 32.03 4.34 0.47
N THR A 184 31.88 3.04 0.63
CA THR A 184 31.34 2.16 -0.42
C THR A 184 29.83 2.23 -0.47
N ILE A 185 29.17 2.17 0.68
CA ILE A 185 27.70 2.08 0.78
C ILE A 185 27.01 3.45 0.73
N THR A 186 27.78 4.54 0.72
CA THR A 186 27.30 5.91 0.49
C THR A 186 27.42 6.37 -0.97
N ASP A 187 28.05 5.56 -1.83
CA ASP A 187 28.28 5.85 -3.24
C ASP A 187 27.26 5.09 -4.12
N PRO A 188 26.31 5.78 -4.77
CA PRO A 188 25.29 5.14 -5.61
C PRO A 188 25.88 4.30 -6.74
N GLU A 189 27.00 4.70 -7.35
CA GLU A 189 27.61 3.96 -8.47
C GLU A 189 28.18 2.62 -7.99
N LYS A 190 28.84 2.62 -6.83
CA LYS A 190 29.32 1.39 -6.20
C LYS A 190 28.16 0.51 -5.74
N CYS A 191 27.11 1.09 -5.18
CA CYS A 191 25.90 0.35 -4.81
C CYS A 191 25.22 -0.29 -6.03
N LYS A 192 25.22 0.39 -7.18
CA LYS A 192 24.69 -0.19 -8.43
C LYS A 192 25.53 -1.36 -8.91
N GLN A 193 26.85 -1.24 -8.87
CA GLN A 193 27.77 -2.29 -9.30
C GLN A 193 27.76 -3.52 -8.38
N LEU A 194 27.74 -3.31 -7.05
CA LEU A 194 27.87 -4.38 -6.07
C LEU A 194 26.53 -5.03 -5.71
N PHE A 195 25.45 -4.25 -5.69
CA PHE A 195 24.15 -4.67 -5.14
C PHE A 195 23.01 -4.48 -6.15
N ASN A 196 23.26 -3.98 -7.35
CA ASN A 196 22.22 -3.61 -8.32
C ASN A 196 21.20 -2.59 -7.76
N LEU A 197 21.66 -1.66 -6.93
CA LEU A 197 20.85 -0.57 -6.36
C LEU A 197 21.17 0.76 -7.04
N ASP A 198 20.17 1.44 -7.62
CA ASP A 198 20.34 2.76 -8.26
C ASP A 198 20.49 3.93 -7.26
N PHE A 199 20.65 3.61 -5.98
CA PHE A 199 20.79 4.57 -4.89
C PHE A 199 21.78 4.06 -3.85
N ALA A 200 22.30 4.99 -3.05
CA ALA A 200 23.17 4.66 -1.93
C ALA A 200 22.40 3.94 -0.81
N ILE A 201 23.05 2.99 -0.15
CA ILE A 201 22.51 2.30 1.01
C ILE A 201 22.46 3.23 2.23
N LEU A 202 23.48 4.07 2.40
CA LEU A 202 23.52 5.14 3.39
C LEU A 202 23.56 6.51 2.72
N ILE A 203 22.85 7.47 3.29
CA ILE A 203 22.96 8.88 2.87
C ILE A 203 23.16 9.76 4.09
N GLU A 204 24.16 10.65 4.05
CA GLU A 204 24.38 11.64 5.11
C GLU A 204 23.15 12.53 5.24
N ILE A 205 22.69 12.77 6.47
CA ILE A 205 21.50 13.60 6.73
C ILE A 205 21.62 14.98 6.07
N ASN A 206 22.82 15.56 6.07
CA ASN A 206 23.10 16.88 5.50
C ASN A 206 23.00 16.94 3.97
N LYS A 207 22.99 15.78 3.28
CA LYS A 207 22.90 15.67 1.82
C LYS A 207 21.47 15.37 1.35
N ILE A 208 20.51 15.22 2.27
CA ILE A 208 19.13 14.84 1.93
C ILE A 208 18.32 16.09 1.56
N THR A 209 17.79 16.14 0.33
CA THR A 209 16.75 17.10 -0.06
C THR A 209 15.36 16.59 0.38
N GLU A 210 14.40 17.50 0.61
CA GLU A 210 13.04 17.13 1.04
C GLU A 210 12.35 16.10 0.12
N ASP A 211 12.67 16.12 -1.19
CA ASP A 211 12.14 15.18 -2.19
C ASP A 211 12.72 13.76 -2.06
N LEU A 212 14.00 13.62 -1.68
CA LEU A 212 14.65 12.32 -1.48
C LEU A 212 14.19 11.64 -0.17
N HIS A 213 13.89 12.46 0.84
CA HIS A 213 13.61 12.05 2.21
C HIS A 213 12.35 11.16 2.37
N ARG A 214 11.42 11.16 1.41
CA ARG A 214 10.10 10.53 1.60
C ARG A 214 9.92 9.16 0.94
N ARG A 215 10.74 8.79 -0.05
CA ARG A 215 10.52 7.56 -0.83
C ARG A 215 11.46 6.42 -0.45
N TYR A 216 12.76 6.69 -0.31
CA TYR A 216 13.76 5.61 -0.32
C TYR A 216 14.47 5.35 1.01
N TYR A 217 14.35 6.23 2.01
CA TYR A 217 15.15 6.13 3.25
C TYR A 217 14.30 6.03 4.52
N SER A 218 14.77 5.23 5.47
CA SER A 218 14.13 4.95 6.75
C SER A 218 14.17 6.16 7.69
N LYS A 219 13.42 6.06 8.79
CA LYS A 219 13.52 7.02 9.89
C LYS A 219 14.67 6.69 10.86
N ASP A 220 15.26 5.50 10.72
CA ASP A 220 16.34 5.04 11.58
C ASP A 220 17.64 5.74 11.17
N ILE A 221 18.46 6.05 12.18
CA ILE A 221 19.72 6.79 12.02
C ILE A 221 20.87 5.86 12.36
N PHE A 222 21.80 5.76 11.43
CA PHE A 222 23.11 5.17 11.66
C PHE A 222 24.10 6.26 12.01
N ILE A 223 24.90 6.04 13.06
CA ILE A 223 25.94 6.98 13.50
C ILE A 223 27.28 6.26 13.38
N ASP A 224 28.21 6.86 12.64
CA ASP A 224 29.57 6.33 12.53
C ASP A 224 30.43 6.67 13.76
N HIS A 225 31.68 6.23 13.79
CA HIS A 225 32.56 6.48 14.93
C HIS A 225 33.03 7.95 15.05
N TYR A 226 32.88 8.75 13.99
CA TYR A 226 33.14 10.18 14.01
C TYR A 226 31.91 11.01 14.43
N GLY A 227 30.75 10.36 14.64
CA GLY A 227 29.51 11.02 14.97
C GLY A 227 28.73 11.56 13.77
N ASN A 228 29.09 11.16 12.55
CA ASN A 228 28.31 11.52 11.38
C ASN A 228 27.02 10.69 11.33
N GLU A 229 25.91 11.36 11.03
CA GLU A 229 24.59 10.75 11.00
C GLU A 229 24.15 10.44 9.57
N TYR A 230 23.71 9.21 9.35
CA TYR A 230 23.26 8.69 8.08
C TYR A 230 21.85 8.12 8.18
N LYS A 231 21.08 8.26 7.11
CA LYS A 231 19.86 7.49 6.92
C LYS A 231 20.12 6.24 6.13
N ILE A 232 19.36 5.21 6.46
CA ILE A 232 19.48 3.90 5.83
C ILE A 232 18.38 3.76 4.77
N THR A 233 18.68 3.17 3.61
CA THR A 233 17.65 2.87 2.61
C THR A 233 16.59 1.90 3.14
N ASN A 234 15.32 2.06 2.74
CA ASN A 234 14.24 1.11 3.02
C ASN A 234 14.20 -0.04 1.99
N HIS A 235 14.92 0.09 0.88
CA HIS A 235 14.82 -0.82 -0.24
C HIS A 235 15.81 -1.99 -0.11
N TRP A 236 15.43 -2.96 0.72
CA TRP A 236 16.18 -4.21 0.89
C TRP A 236 15.32 -5.37 0.40
N PHE A 237 15.60 -5.90 -0.79
CA PHE A 237 15.02 -7.18 -1.22
C PHE A 237 16.01 -8.32 -0.98
N LYS A 238 15.52 -9.56 -0.97
CA LYS A 238 16.31 -10.76 -0.63
C LYS A 238 17.62 -10.86 -1.43
N LEU A 239 17.58 -10.56 -2.73
CA LEU A 239 18.77 -10.58 -3.58
C LEU A 239 19.83 -9.57 -3.13
N GLN A 240 19.41 -8.36 -2.73
CA GLN A 240 20.32 -7.33 -2.23
C GLN A 240 20.80 -7.63 -0.82
N ILE A 241 19.96 -8.25 0.02
CA ILE A 241 20.36 -8.75 1.34
C ILE A 241 21.48 -9.78 1.19
N GLU A 242 21.27 -10.81 0.37
CA GLU A 242 22.26 -11.85 0.12
C GLU A 242 23.55 -11.28 -0.50
N ALA A 243 23.44 -10.38 -1.48
CA ALA A 243 24.59 -9.71 -2.08
C ALA A 243 25.36 -8.87 -1.05
N PHE A 244 24.66 -8.13 -0.20
CA PHE A 244 25.25 -7.31 0.84
C PHE A 244 25.90 -8.15 1.93
N GLU A 245 25.27 -9.24 2.39
CA GLU A 245 25.86 -10.14 3.39
C GLU A 245 27.11 -10.82 2.86
N ASN A 246 27.08 -11.29 1.62
CA ASN A 246 28.25 -11.89 0.98
C ASN A 246 29.38 -10.86 0.86
N TRP A 247 29.08 -9.65 0.41
CA TRP A 247 30.06 -8.58 0.35
C TRP A 247 30.61 -8.20 1.73
N LEU A 248 29.75 -8.02 2.73
CA LEU A 248 30.13 -7.62 4.08
C LEU A 248 30.97 -8.70 4.78
N ASN A 249 30.65 -9.98 4.59
CA ASN A 249 31.44 -11.08 5.13
C ASN A 249 32.83 -11.20 4.48
N ASN A 250 32.94 -10.83 3.20
CA ASN A 250 34.23 -10.76 2.48
C ASN A 250 35.01 -9.46 2.75
N SER A 251 34.37 -8.49 3.39
CA SER A 251 34.96 -7.20 3.78
C SER A 251 35.43 -7.18 5.24
N LYS A 252 35.46 -8.34 5.93
CA LYS A 252 35.97 -8.50 7.30
C LYS A 252 37.49 -8.51 7.36
#